data_AF-A0A6P0S091-F1
#
_entry.id   AF-A0A6P0S091-F1
#
_cell.length_a   1.000
_cell.length_b   1.000
_cell.length_c   1.000
_cell.angle_alpha   90.00
_cell.angle_beta   90.00
_cell.angle_gamma   90.00
#
_symmetry.space_group_name_H-M   'P 1'
#
loop_
_entity.id
_entity.type
_entity.pdbx_description
1 polymer ?
#
loop_
_entity_poly.entity_id
_entity_poly.type
_entity_poly.pdbx_seq_one_letter_code
_entity_poly.pdbx_strand_id
1 'polypeptide(L)'
;MPQRFRKIFKHDFDDFSPFEQKLIALGIVDHEQMQQALVTTRKTGKPLTEIIEQITGRQLSPELLRQYKQQQLFELKILYGVDAFAPEISNITSNQVGQLIDELIPIDICRQYRLVPFSKTDTEPKSVLVAMADPDNLDAQDDLNRILRPRGIGLRRMVITMEDYQRLIDEYLDEQLKRQKQQEAAASVDVTADFENLDNIDLQEAENEVEVDLGESLKGAEGAPVISLVNKVLAQALQEGVSDIHVEPQEEYLRIRFRKYGVLRPAFDKPFPKKISPAVAARFKIMSDLDIAERRLPQNGKIRRMYQGRKVDF
;
A
#
# COMPACT_ATOMS: atom_id res chain seq x y z
N MET A 1 -9.10 -27.48 -2.26
CA MET A 1 -9.38 -28.05 -3.60
C MET A 1 -10.89 -28.05 -3.84
N PRO A 2 -11.41 -27.29 -4.83
CA PRO A 2 -12.82 -27.32 -5.16
C PRO A 2 -13.23 -28.68 -5.75
N GLN A 3 -14.47 -29.12 -5.50
CA GLN A 3 -14.98 -30.48 -5.76
C GLN A 3 -14.90 -30.95 -7.22
N ARG A 4 -14.68 -30.04 -8.19
CA ARG A 4 -14.50 -30.35 -9.61
C ARG A 4 -13.17 -31.04 -9.94
N PHE A 5 -12.14 -30.91 -9.09
CA PHE A 5 -10.88 -31.65 -9.24
C PHE A 5 -11.10 -33.18 -9.22
N ARG A 6 -12.13 -33.67 -8.53
CA ARG A 6 -12.39 -35.11 -8.34
C ARG A 6 -12.98 -35.83 -9.55
N LYS A 7 -13.53 -35.12 -10.55
CA LYS A 7 -14.31 -35.75 -11.62
C LYS A 7 -13.62 -35.85 -12.98
N ILE A 8 -12.64 -35.00 -13.26
CA ILE A 8 -11.92 -35.02 -14.56
C ILE A 8 -10.69 -35.93 -14.50
N PHE A 9 -10.07 -36.07 -13.33
CA PHE A 9 -9.01 -37.03 -13.07
C PHE A 9 -9.48 -38.09 -12.07
N LYS A 10 -10.36 -39.00 -12.51
CA LYS A 10 -10.30 -40.37 -11.96
C LYS A 10 -9.06 -41.03 -12.58
N HIS A 11 -7.88 -40.63 -12.11
CA HIS A 11 -6.70 -41.45 -12.33
C HIS A 11 -6.86 -42.68 -11.43
N ASP A 12 -6.83 -43.85 -12.07
CA ASP A 12 -6.56 -45.11 -11.38
C ASP A 12 -5.28 -44.95 -10.55
N PHE A 13 -5.14 -45.74 -9.48
CA PHE A 13 -4.13 -45.58 -8.43
C PHE A 13 -2.64 -45.63 -8.89
N ASP A 14 -2.37 -45.78 -10.20
CA ASP A 14 -1.04 -45.94 -10.81
C ASP A 14 -0.63 -44.86 -11.83
N ASP A 15 -1.49 -43.89 -12.18
CA ASP A 15 -1.13 -42.86 -13.18
C ASP A 15 -0.58 -41.58 -12.52
N PHE A 16 0.75 -41.47 -12.47
CA PHE A 16 1.45 -40.24 -12.15
C PHE A 16 1.34 -39.23 -13.29
N SER A 17 1.25 -37.95 -12.96
CA SER A 17 1.32 -36.86 -13.95
C SER A 17 2.69 -36.82 -14.66
N PRO A 18 2.81 -36.20 -15.85
CA PRO A 18 4.09 -36.16 -16.59
C PRO A 18 5.26 -35.62 -15.76
N PHE A 19 5.03 -34.60 -14.92
CA PHE A 19 6.03 -34.08 -14.00
C PHE A 19 6.39 -35.07 -12.88
N GLU A 20 5.40 -35.75 -12.30
CA GLU A 20 5.65 -36.75 -11.26
C GLU A 20 6.48 -37.92 -11.80
N GLN A 21 6.14 -38.44 -12.98
CA GLN A 21 6.92 -39.48 -13.67
C GLN A 21 8.35 -39.02 -13.93
N LYS A 22 8.54 -37.75 -14.29
CA LYS A 22 9.87 -37.16 -14.52
C LYS A 22 10.70 -37.10 -13.24
N LEU A 23 10.11 -36.73 -12.10
CA LEU A 23 10.83 -36.71 -10.82
C LEU A 23 11.28 -38.12 -10.40
N ILE A 24 10.45 -39.13 -10.67
CA ILE A 24 10.80 -40.54 -10.46
C ILE A 24 11.92 -40.97 -11.42
N ALA A 25 11.81 -40.64 -12.71
CA ALA A 25 12.82 -40.98 -13.72
C ALA A 25 14.19 -40.31 -13.46
N LEU A 26 14.20 -39.12 -12.86
CA LEU A 26 15.41 -38.42 -12.43
C LEU A 26 16.00 -38.98 -11.13
N GLY A 27 15.33 -39.94 -10.47
CA GLY A 27 15.77 -40.54 -9.20
C GLY A 27 15.75 -39.55 -8.03
N ILE A 28 14.95 -38.50 -8.12
CA ILE A 28 14.81 -37.52 -7.03
C ILE A 28 13.96 -38.12 -5.91
N VAL A 29 12.92 -38.85 -6.28
CA VAL A 29 12.04 -39.63 -5.40
C VAL A 29 11.76 -40.98 -6.01
N ASP A 30 11.51 -41.98 -5.18
CA ASP A 30 10.98 -43.27 -5.65
C ASP A 30 9.44 -43.25 -5.74
N HIS A 31 8.87 -44.36 -6.26
CA HIS A 31 7.42 -44.51 -6.41
C HIS A 31 6.66 -44.42 -5.07
N GLU A 32 7.22 -44.95 -3.99
CA GLU A 32 6.57 -44.96 -2.68
C GLU A 32 6.58 -43.57 -2.06
N GLN A 33 7.72 -42.89 -2.10
CA GLN A 33 7.91 -41.52 -1.66
C GLN A 33 7.00 -40.56 -2.45
N MET A 34 6.82 -40.77 -3.75
CA MET A 34 5.90 -39.96 -4.55
C MET A 34 4.45 -40.15 -4.10
N GLN A 35 4.01 -41.39 -3.88
CA GLN A 35 2.66 -41.66 -3.36
C GLN A 35 2.45 -41.05 -1.97
N GLN A 36 3.42 -41.18 -1.08
CA GLN A 36 3.41 -40.54 0.24
C GLN A 36 3.34 -39.01 0.13
N ALA A 37 4.10 -38.41 -0.78
CA ALA A 37 4.07 -36.98 -1.04
C ALA A 37 2.69 -36.51 -1.51
N LEU A 38 2.08 -37.20 -2.48
CA LEU A 38 0.73 -36.89 -2.99
C LEU A 38 -0.34 -37.01 -1.90
N VAL A 39 -0.26 -38.04 -1.05
CA VAL A 39 -1.16 -38.20 0.11
C VAL A 39 -0.98 -37.04 1.09
N THR A 40 0.26 -36.64 1.34
CA THR A 40 0.58 -35.54 2.26
C THR A 40 0.09 -34.20 1.71
N THR A 41 0.29 -33.91 0.43
CA THR A 41 -0.23 -32.72 -0.27
C THR A 41 -1.74 -32.62 -0.12
N ARG A 42 -2.46 -33.75 -0.27
CA ARG A 42 -3.92 -33.79 -0.08
C ARG A 42 -4.36 -33.52 1.36
N LYS A 43 -3.58 -33.95 2.35
CA LYS A 43 -3.88 -33.76 3.78
C LYS A 43 -3.53 -32.36 4.28
N THR A 44 -2.38 -31.83 3.88
CA THR A 44 -1.83 -30.56 4.40
C THR A 44 -2.21 -29.36 3.54
N GLY A 45 -2.55 -29.58 2.27
CA GLY A 45 -2.79 -28.51 1.29
C GLY A 45 -1.52 -27.81 0.81
N LYS A 46 -0.34 -28.25 1.26
CA LYS A 46 0.96 -27.71 0.83
C LYS A 46 1.31 -28.17 -0.59
N PRO A 47 2.05 -27.36 -1.37
CA PRO A 47 2.44 -27.74 -2.71
C PRO A 47 3.32 -29.00 -2.72
N LEU A 48 3.20 -29.78 -3.80
CA LEU A 48 3.92 -31.05 -3.96
C LEU A 48 5.44 -30.84 -3.93
N THR A 49 5.91 -29.74 -4.51
CA THR A 49 7.34 -29.35 -4.53
C THR A 49 7.91 -29.21 -3.12
N GLU A 50 7.24 -28.47 -2.23
CA GLU A 50 7.68 -28.28 -0.84
C GLU A 50 7.76 -29.62 -0.07
N ILE A 51 6.77 -30.50 -0.28
CA ILE A 51 6.74 -31.81 0.38
C ILE A 51 7.85 -32.72 -0.13
N ILE A 52 8.13 -32.70 -1.44
CA ILE A 52 9.22 -33.46 -2.03
C ILE A 52 10.57 -32.98 -1.48
N GLU A 53 10.77 -31.66 -1.35
CA GLU A 53 11.99 -31.12 -0.73
C GLU A 53 12.12 -31.53 0.74
N GLN A 54 11.00 -31.59 1.48
CA GLN A 54 10.97 -32.04 2.88
C GLN A 54 11.29 -33.54 3.02
N ILE A 55 10.75 -34.39 2.16
CA ILE A 55 10.98 -35.84 2.19
C ILE A 55 12.41 -36.18 1.77
N THR A 56 12.93 -35.51 0.74
CA THR A 56 14.25 -35.82 0.16
C THR A 56 15.39 -35.06 0.83
N GLY A 57 15.10 -33.97 1.55
CA GLY A 57 16.10 -33.04 2.08
C GLY A 57 16.89 -32.28 1.00
N ARG A 58 16.43 -32.33 -0.26
CA ARG A 58 17.09 -31.71 -1.42
C ARG A 58 16.19 -30.63 -2.00
N GLN A 59 16.74 -29.46 -2.29
CA GLN A 59 16.02 -28.43 -3.03
C GLN A 59 15.89 -28.84 -4.50
N LEU A 60 14.72 -28.59 -5.07
CA LEU A 60 14.46 -28.82 -6.49
C LEU A 60 15.16 -27.74 -7.32
N SER A 61 15.64 -28.11 -8.50
CA SER A 61 16.27 -27.12 -9.39
C SER A 61 15.24 -26.08 -9.86
N PRO A 62 15.66 -24.84 -10.13
CA PRO A 62 14.76 -23.80 -10.64
C PRO A 62 14.04 -24.21 -11.94
N GLU A 63 14.66 -25.06 -12.77
CA GLU A 63 14.05 -25.60 -13.98
C GLU A 63 12.88 -26.54 -13.68
N LEU A 64 13.00 -27.40 -12.66
CA LEU A 64 11.94 -28.32 -12.24
C LEU A 64 10.76 -27.54 -11.64
N LEU A 65 11.02 -26.52 -10.83
CA LEU A 65 9.97 -25.65 -10.30
C LEU A 65 9.21 -24.93 -11.42
N ARG A 66 9.91 -24.43 -12.44
CA ARG A 66 9.29 -23.82 -13.63
C ARG A 66 8.42 -24.83 -14.39
N GLN A 67 8.91 -26.05 -14.57
CA GLN A 67 8.15 -27.11 -15.26
C GLN A 67 6.90 -27.53 -14.49
N TYR A 68 7.01 -27.71 -13.17
CA TYR A 68 5.88 -27.99 -12.29
C TYR A 68 4.78 -26.95 -12.46
N LYS A 69 5.18 -25.68 -12.41
CA LYS A 69 4.29 -24.53 -12.55
C LYS A 69 3.64 -24.47 -13.94
N GLN A 70 4.41 -24.70 -15.00
CA GLN A 70 3.89 -24.77 -16.37
C GLN A 70 2.83 -25.87 -16.51
N GLN A 71 3.08 -27.05 -15.94
CA GLN A 71 2.10 -28.13 -15.94
C GLN A 71 0.85 -27.76 -15.14
N GLN A 72 1.00 -27.19 -13.94
CA GLN A 72 -0.13 -26.75 -13.12
C GLN A 72 -1.00 -25.72 -13.86
N LEU A 73 -0.39 -24.72 -14.50
CA LEU A 73 -1.11 -23.73 -15.29
C LEU A 73 -1.79 -24.35 -16.51
N PHE A 74 -1.16 -25.34 -17.16
CA PHE A 74 -1.76 -26.09 -18.25
C PHE A 74 -3.00 -26.88 -17.79
N GLU A 75 -2.92 -27.58 -16.66
CA GLU A 75 -4.06 -28.30 -16.07
C GLU A 75 -5.20 -27.34 -15.74
N LEU A 76 -4.90 -26.19 -15.13
CA LEU A 76 -5.89 -25.16 -14.82
C LEU A 76 -6.53 -24.58 -16.08
N LYS A 77 -5.73 -24.35 -17.14
CA LYS A 77 -6.23 -23.89 -18.45
C LYS A 77 -7.24 -24.88 -19.04
N ILE A 78 -6.94 -26.17 -19.01
CA ILE A 78 -7.86 -27.21 -19.49
C ILE A 78 -9.11 -27.30 -18.61
N LEU A 79 -8.94 -27.23 -17.29
CA LEU A 79 -10.04 -27.34 -16.32
C LEU A 79 -11.09 -26.24 -16.50
N TYR A 80 -10.64 -24.99 -16.63
CA TYR A 80 -11.53 -23.82 -16.68
C TYR A 80 -11.84 -23.36 -18.10
N GLY A 81 -11.13 -23.88 -19.12
CA GLY A 81 -11.32 -23.48 -20.51
C GLY A 81 -10.94 -22.01 -20.77
N VAL A 82 -10.03 -21.44 -19.98
CA VAL A 82 -9.55 -20.05 -20.10
C VAL A 82 -8.03 -20.03 -20.16
N ASP A 83 -7.47 -18.99 -20.76
CA ASP A 83 -6.00 -18.87 -20.81
C ASP A 83 -5.40 -18.69 -19.41
N ALA A 84 -4.18 -19.19 -19.26
CA ALA A 84 -3.44 -19.15 -18.01
C ALA A 84 -2.51 -17.94 -17.97
N PHE A 85 -2.47 -17.29 -16.82
CA PHE A 85 -1.62 -16.16 -16.53
C PHE A 85 -0.34 -16.65 -15.82
N ALA A 86 0.81 -16.43 -16.46
CA ALA A 86 2.12 -16.74 -15.92
C ALA A 86 2.91 -15.43 -15.73
N PRO A 87 2.99 -14.89 -14.50
CA PRO A 87 3.65 -13.61 -14.24
C PRO A 87 5.07 -13.52 -14.80
N GLU A 88 5.82 -14.62 -14.69
CA GLU A 88 7.22 -14.77 -15.11
C GLU A 88 7.45 -14.64 -16.62
N ILE A 89 6.44 -14.92 -17.43
CA ILE A 89 6.55 -14.90 -18.90
C ILE A 89 6.00 -13.57 -19.44
N SER A 90 5.03 -13.00 -18.73
CA SER A 90 4.27 -11.83 -19.20
C SER A 90 5.00 -10.49 -19.06
N ASN A 91 6.17 -10.41 -18.41
CA ASN A 91 6.94 -9.18 -18.18
C ASN A 91 6.11 -8.02 -17.57
N ILE A 92 5.07 -8.34 -16.81
CA ILE A 92 4.22 -7.31 -16.19
C ILE A 92 4.94 -6.75 -14.98
N THR A 93 4.97 -5.43 -14.91
CA THR A 93 5.54 -4.73 -13.75
C THR A 93 4.51 -4.72 -12.63
N SER A 94 4.92 -5.02 -11.39
CA SER A 94 4.06 -4.94 -10.19
C SER A 94 3.36 -3.57 -10.08
N ASN A 95 3.99 -2.50 -10.58
CA ASN A 95 3.40 -1.16 -10.72
C ASN A 95 2.10 -1.12 -11.56
N GLN A 96 2.02 -1.85 -12.68
CA GLN A 96 0.83 -1.85 -13.55
C GLN A 96 -0.35 -2.52 -12.84
N VAL A 97 -0.08 -3.63 -12.16
CA VAL A 97 -1.06 -4.30 -11.31
C VAL A 97 -1.55 -3.35 -10.23
N GLY A 98 -0.63 -2.67 -9.53
CA GLY A 98 -0.98 -1.73 -8.48
C GLY A 98 -1.86 -0.57 -8.96
N GLN A 99 -1.53 0.04 -10.10
CA GLN A 99 -2.36 1.09 -10.70
C GLN A 99 -3.78 0.61 -11.00
N LEU A 100 -3.93 -0.60 -11.54
CA LEU A 100 -5.26 -1.15 -11.85
C LEU A 100 -6.05 -1.50 -10.58
N ILE A 101 -5.38 -1.90 -9.50
CA ILE A 101 -6.02 -2.13 -8.20
C ILE A 101 -6.51 -0.78 -7.62
N ASP A 102 -5.68 0.26 -7.69
CA ASP A 102 -5.98 1.58 -7.16
C ASP A 102 -7.11 2.29 -7.95
N GLU A 103 -7.12 2.16 -9.28
CA GLU A 103 -8.05 2.91 -10.16
C GLU A 103 -9.32 2.15 -10.54
N LEU A 104 -9.23 0.83 -10.71
CA LEU A 104 -10.27 0.03 -11.38
C LEU A 104 -10.92 -1.01 -10.47
N ILE A 105 -10.15 -1.88 -9.84
CA ILE A 105 -10.68 -2.99 -9.02
C ILE A 105 -10.11 -2.92 -7.61
N PRO A 106 -10.90 -2.48 -6.61
CA PRO A 106 -10.42 -2.32 -5.24
C PRO A 106 -9.76 -3.57 -4.67
N ILE A 107 -8.76 -3.37 -3.82
CA ILE A 107 -8.00 -4.46 -3.16
C ILE A 107 -8.89 -5.43 -2.39
N ASP A 108 -10.00 -4.96 -1.82
CA ASP A 108 -10.95 -5.81 -1.07
C ASP A 108 -11.57 -6.88 -1.96
N ILE A 109 -11.96 -6.52 -3.19
CA ILE A 109 -12.49 -7.45 -4.20
C ILE A 109 -11.40 -8.42 -4.64
N CYS A 110 -10.18 -7.91 -4.85
CA CYS A 110 -9.01 -8.72 -5.20
C CYS A 110 -8.69 -9.78 -4.13
N ARG A 111 -8.83 -9.44 -2.84
CA ARG A 111 -8.63 -10.34 -1.70
C ARG A 111 -9.77 -11.32 -1.51
N GLN A 112 -11.01 -10.83 -1.56
CA GLN A 112 -12.21 -11.64 -1.36
C GLN A 112 -12.31 -12.77 -2.38
N TYR A 113 -12.11 -12.47 -3.66
CA TYR A 113 -12.26 -13.43 -4.75
C TYR A 113 -10.95 -14.04 -5.25
N ARG A 114 -9.82 -13.66 -4.65
CA ARG A 114 -8.47 -14.11 -5.05
C ARG A 114 -8.20 -13.89 -6.53
N LEU A 115 -8.22 -12.62 -6.92
CA LEU A 115 -8.02 -12.16 -8.29
C LEU A 115 -7.10 -10.95 -8.34
N VAL A 116 -6.49 -10.72 -9.50
CA VAL A 116 -5.57 -9.61 -9.75
C VAL A 116 -5.79 -9.06 -11.17
N PRO A 117 -6.09 -7.76 -11.34
CA PRO A 117 -6.02 -7.11 -12.65
C PRO A 117 -4.57 -6.90 -13.05
N PHE A 118 -4.23 -7.14 -14.32
CA PHE A 118 -2.84 -7.02 -14.76
C PHE A 118 -2.64 -6.32 -16.10
N SER A 119 -3.70 -6.17 -16.90
CA SER A 119 -3.63 -5.42 -18.14
C SER A 119 -4.97 -4.81 -18.49
N LYS A 120 -4.96 -3.56 -18.95
CA LYS A 120 -6.12 -2.87 -19.49
C LYS A 120 -5.84 -2.51 -20.94
N THR A 121 -6.76 -2.87 -21.81
CA THR A 121 -6.75 -2.56 -23.24
C THR A 121 -7.74 -1.43 -23.47
N ASP A 122 -7.23 -0.27 -23.86
CA ASP A 122 -8.05 0.93 -24.12
C ASP A 122 -8.48 1.07 -25.59
N THR A 123 -8.06 0.16 -26.47
CA THR A 123 -8.56 0.07 -27.85
C THR A 123 -9.96 -0.52 -27.86
N GLU A 124 -10.89 0.05 -28.64
CA GLU A 124 -12.26 -0.46 -28.70
C GLU A 124 -12.31 -1.88 -29.31
N PRO A 125 -12.99 -2.86 -28.65
CA PRO A 125 -13.70 -2.72 -27.38
C PRO A 125 -12.77 -2.71 -26.17
N LYS A 126 -12.97 -1.73 -25.27
CA LYS A 126 -12.19 -1.59 -24.04
C LYS A 126 -12.33 -2.85 -23.21
N SER A 127 -11.23 -3.40 -22.71
CA SER A 127 -11.27 -4.60 -21.88
C SER A 127 -10.19 -4.60 -20.82
N VAL A 128 -10.45 -5.27 -19.70
CA VAL A 128 -9.45 -5.55 -18.66
C VAL A 128 -9.23 -7.05 -18.55
N LEU A 129 -7.96 -7.45 -18.50
CA LEU A 129 -7.54 -8.80 -18.21
C LEU A 129 -7.37 -8.96 -16.70
N VAL A 130 -8.12 -9.92 -16.15
CA VAL A 130 -8.13 -10.24 -14.73
C VAL A 130 -7.75 -11.70 -14.55
N ALA A 131 -6.70 -11.93 -13.78
CA ALA A 131 -6.23 -13.25 -13.42
C ALA A 131 -6.95 -13.70 -12.13
N MET A 132 -7.61 -14.85 -12.15
CA MET A 132 -8.46 -15.34 -11.06
C MET A 132 -8.02 -16.73 -10.63
N ALA A 133 -7.94 -16.98 -9.32
CA ALA A 133 -7.67 -18.33 -8.80
C ALA A 133 -8.84 -19.30 -9.09
N ASP A 134 -10.06 -18.77 -9.18
CA ASP A 134 -11.26 -19.51 -9.57
C ASP A 134 -12.07 -18.71 -10.60
N PRO A 135 -11.79 -18.90 -11.92
CA PRO A 135 -12.49 -18.19 -12.98
C PRO A 135 -13.99 -18.51 -13.08
N ASP A 136 -14.46 -19.63 -12.52
CA ASP A 136 -15.87 -20.07 -12.60
C ASP A 136 -16.75 -19.51 -11.48
N ASN A 137 -16.16 -18.73 -10.56
CA ASN A 137 -16.91 -18.06 -9.50
C ASN A 137 -17.84 -16.98 -10.08
N LEU A 138 -19.15 -17.26 -10.09
CA LEU A 138 -20.17 -16.38 -10.64
C LEU A 138 -20.32 -15.08 -9.83
N ASP A 139 -20.24 -15.14 -8.50
CA ASP A 139 -20.33 -13.95 -7.63
C ASP A 139 -19.20 -12.97 -7.94
N ALA A 140 -17.98 -13.50 -8.15
CA ALA A 140 -16.83 -12.71 -8.55
C ALA A 140 -17.03 -12.05 -9.92
N GLN A 141 -17.56 -12.81 -10.90
CA GLN A 141 -17.84 -12.27 -12.23
C GLN A 141 -18.91 -11.17 -12.21
N ASP A 142 -19.97 -11.35 -11.42
CA ASP A 142 -21.05 -10.38 -11.29
C ASP A 142 -20.56 -9.08 -10.62
N ASP A 143 -19.77 -9.18 -9.54
CA ASP A 143 -19.18 -8.00 -8.89
C ASP A 143 -18.19 -7.26 -9.80
N LEU A 144 -17.34 -7.98 -10.51
CA LEU A 144 -16.44 -7.39 -11.51
C LEU A 144 -17.23 -6.69 -12.62
N ASN A 145 -18.23 -7.35 -13.19
CA ASN A 145 -19.07 -6.76 -14.23
C ASN A 145 -19.81 -5.52 -13.72
N ARG A 146 -20.27 -5.50 -12.47
CA ARG A 146 -20.92 -4.34 -11.85
C ARG A 146 -19.98 -3.14 -11.76
N ILE A 147 -18.70 -3.36 -11.48
CA ILE A 147 -17.66 -2.31 -11.43
C ILE A 147 -17.29 -1.83 -12.85
N LEU A 148 -17.19 -2.74 -13.81
CA LEU A 148 -16.64 -2.47 -15.14
C LEU A 148 -17.66 -1.94 -16.15
N ARG A 149 -18.93 -2.41 -16.10
CA ARG A 149 -20.00 -2.01 -17.05
C ARG A 149 -20.27 -0.51 -17.10
N PRO A 150 -20.35 0.23 -15.98
CA PRO A 150 -20.55 1.69 -16.01
C PRO A 150 -19.46 2.44 -16.76
N ARG A 151 -18.26 1.85 -16.87
CA ARG A 151 -17.10 2.42 -17.59
C ARG A 151 -16.98 1.91 -19.03
N GLY A 152 -17.89 1.05 -19.48
CA GLY A 152 -17.86 0.43 -20.81
C GLY A 152 -16.68 -0.53 -21.01
N ILE A 153 -16.13 -1.11 -19.94
CA ILE A 153 -14.98 -2.01 -19.98
C ILE A 153 -15.47 -3.46 -19.94
N GLY A 154 -15.04 -4.28 -20.90
CA GLY A 154 -15.30 -5.72 -20.91
C GLY A 154 -14.35 -6.49 -19.98
N LEU A 155 -14.86 -7.53 -19.33
CA LEU A 155 -14.06 -8.45 -18.52
C LEU A 155 -13.47 -9.57 -19.39
N ARG A 156 -12.14 -9.73 -19.39
CA ARG A 156 -11.46 -10.91 -19.90
C ARG A 156 -10.80 -11.66 -18.74
N ARG A 157 -11.27 -12.87 -18.46
CA ARG A 157 -10.78 -13.70 -17.36
C ARG A 157 -9.65 -14.62 -17.81
N MET A 158 -8.66 -14.78 -16.95
CA MET A 158 -7.57 -15.76 -17.08
C MET A 158 -7.41 -16.49 -15.74
N VAL A 159 -6.82 -17.68 -15.76
CA VAL A 159 -6.54 -18.45 -14.54
C VAL A 159 -5.13 -18.18 -14.04
N ILE A 160 -4.96 -18.06 -12.72
CA ILE A 160 -3.65 -17.92 -12.07
C ILE A 160 -3.50 -18.99 -10.98
N THR A 161 -2.26 -19.38 -10.68
CA THR A 161 -2.00 -20.23 -9.51
C THR A 161 -2.22 -19.43 -8.22
N MET A 162 -2.56 -20.14 -7.14
CA MET A 162 -2.73 -19.51 -5.83
C MET A 162 -1.42 -18.88 -5.32
N GLU A 163 -0.29 -19.54 -5.58
CA GLU A 163 1.05 -19.07 -5.20
C GLU A 163 1.39 -17.75 -5.88
N ASP A 164 1.12 -17.65 -7.18
CA ASP A 164 1.36 -16.42 -7.94
C ASP A 164 0.45 -15.28 -7.50
N TYR A 165 -0.82 -15.59 -7.25
CA TYR A 165 -1.77 -14.62 -6.70
C TYR A 165 -1.26 -14.05 -5.37
N GLN A 166 -0.86 -14.92 -4.43
CA GLN A 166 -0.35 -14.50 -3.12
C GLN A 166 0.88 -13.62 -3.27
N ARG A 167 1.86 -14.05 -4.07
CA ARG A 167 3.07 -13.29 -4.35
C ARG A 167 2.76 -11.88 -4.87
N LEU A 168 1.88 -11.75 -5.87
CA LEU A 168 1.54 -10.46 -6.47
C LEU A 168 0.81 -9.52 -5.50
N ILE A 169 -0.10 -10.06 -4.67
CA ILE A 169 -0.81 -9.26 -3.68
C ILE A 169 0.13 -8.82 -2.55
N ASP A 170 1.00 -9.70 -2.07
CA ASP A 170 1.96 -9.38 -1.02
C ASP A 170 2.96 -8.31 -1.51
N GLU A 171 3.48 -8.43 -2.73
CA GLU A 171 4.31 -7.40 -3.37
C GLU A 171 3.60 -6.04 -3.44
N TYR A 172 2.34 -6.02 -3.87
CA TYR A 172 1.54 -4.79 -3.92
C TYR A 172 1.35 -4.18 -2.52
N LEU A 173 1.02 -4.99 -1.51
CA LEU A 173 0.82 -4.51 -0.15
C LEU A 173 2.13 -3.97 0.46
N ASP A 174 3.25 -4.63 0.21
CA ASP A 174 4.57 -4.16 0.64
C ASP A 174 4.96 -2.85 -0.05
N GLU A 175 4.65 -2.69 -1.33
CA GLU A 175 4.83 -1.42 -2.04
C GLU A 175 3.92 -0.32 -1.47
N GLN A 176 2.66 -0.61 -1.16
CA GLN A 176 1.76 0.35 -0.53
C GLN A 176 2.25 0.74 0.87
N LEU A 177 2.74 -0.20 1.67
CA LEU A 177 3.35 0.09 2.97
C LEU A 177 4.62 0.92 2.84
N LYS A 178 5.45 0.66 1.82
CA LYS A 178 6.62 1.50 1.53
C LYS A 178 6.21 2.89 1.09
N ARG A 179 5.19 3.03 0.23
CA ARG A 179 4.64 4.32 -0.19
C ARG A 179 4.01 5.06 0.97
N GLN A 180 3.28 4.39 1.86
CA GLN A 180 2.74 4.99 3.08
C GLN A 180 3.85 5.39 4.03
N LYS A 181 4.86 4.55 4.29
CA LYS A 181 6.03 4.93 5.09
C LYS A 181 6.84 6.05 4.47
N GLN A 182 6.93 6.11 3.14
CA GLN A 182 7.58 7.20 2.41
C GLN A 182 6.72 8.46 2.42
N GLN A 183 5.39 8.35 2.37
CA GLN A 183 4.45 9.46 2.50
C GLN A 183 4.26 9.89 3.94
N GLU A 184 4.50 9.04 4.93
CA GLU A 184 4.58 9.36 6.36
C GLU A 184 5.96 9.95 6.65
N ALA A 185 7.02 9.45 6.03
CA ALA A 185 8.35 10.05 6.06
C ALA A 185 8.39 11.39 5.28
N ALA A 186 7.54 11.55 4.26
CA ALA A 186 7.41 12.78 3.47
C ALA A 186 6.31 13.71 3.98
N ALA A 187 5.29 13.22 4.68
CA ALA A 187 4.41 14.04 5.52
C ALA A 187 5.15 14.43 6.80
N SER A 188 6.13 13.65 7.23
CA SER A 188 7.22 14.04 8.10
C SER A 188 8.43 14.57 7.31
N VAL A 189 8.24 15.13 6.09
CA VAL A 189 9.23 16.06 5.50
C VAL A 189 9.35 17.21 6.49
N ASP A 190 10.38 17.06 7.32
CA ASP A 190 11.62 17.80 7.26
C ASP A 190 11.57 19.30 7.48
N VAL A 191 10.53 19.73 8.17
CA VAL A 191 10.63 20.99 8.90
C VAL A 191 11.80 20.91 9.91
N THR A 192 12.13 19.73 10.46
CA THR A 192 13.25 19.57 11.39
C THR A 192 14.65 19.72 10.76
N ALA A 193 14.97 19.13 9.59
CA ALA A 193 16.31 19.33 9.00
C ALA A 193 16.47 20.67 8.31
N ASP A 194 15.39 21.30 7.83
CA ASP A 194 15.44 22.72 7.42
C ASP A 194 15.92 23.60 8.58
N PHE A 195 15.56 23.27 9.83
CA PHE A 195 16.02 24.02 11.01
C PHE A 195 17.41 23.65 11.51
N GLU A 196 17.96 22.49 11.15
CA GLU A 196 19.30 22.09 11.59
C GLU A 196 20.40 22.92 10.89
N ASN A 197 20.18 23.36 9.63
CA ASN A 197 21.15 24.13 8.84
C ASN A 197 20.92 25.67 8.79
N LEU A 198 19.91 26.21 9.48
CA LEU A 198 19.67 27.65 9.53
C LEU A 198 20.51 28.31 10.64
N ASP A 199 21.68 28.83 10.28
CA ASP A 199 22.53 29.63 11.18
C ASP A 199 21.98 31.06 11.40
N ASN A 200 21.05 31.53 10.57
CA ASN A 200 20.37 32.81 10.72
C ASN A 200 18.87 32.67 10.41
N ILE A 201 18.05 32.40 11.44
CA ILE A 201 16.59 32.57 11.32
C ILE A 201 16.33 34.06 11.54
N ASP A 202 16.21 34.83 10.45
CA ASP A 202 15.86 36.23 10.53
C ASP A 202 14.38 36.38 10.93
N LEU A 203 14.12 37.17 11.97
CA LEU A 203 12.75 37.47 12.42
C LEU A 203 11.95 38.20 11.33
N GLN A 204 12.63 38.85 10.38
CA GLN A 204 12.01 39.51 9.23
C GLN A 204 11.29 38.52 8.31
N GLU A 205 11.71 37.25 8.25
CA GLU A 205 11.00 36.24 7.44
C GLU A 205 9.61 35.91 8.02
N ALA A 206 9.39 36.08 9.32
CA ALA A 206 8.11 35.80 9.96
C ALA A 206 7.04 36.85 9.62
N GLU A 207 7.45 38.07 9.23
CA GLU A 207 6.58 39.22 8.90
C GLU A 207 5.94 39.11 7.51
N ASN A 208 6.45 38.25 6.63
CA ASN A 208 5.83 38.04 5.32
C ASN A 208 4.50 37.26 5.48
N GLU A 209 3.39 37.94 5.25
CA GLU A 209 2.06 37.34 5.25
C GLU A 209 1.67 36.94 3.82
N VAL A 210 1.96 35.69 3.45
CA VAL A 210 1.34 35.08 2.27
C VAL A 210 0.02 34.45 2.73
N GLU A 211 -1.11 35.03 2.34
CA GLU A 211 -2.43 34.43 2.53
C GLU A 211 -2.55 33.19 1.61
N VAL A 212 -2.24 32.01 2.15
CA VAL A 212 -2.43 30.72 1.48
C VAL A 212 -3.48 29.91 2.25
N ASP A 213 -4.35 29.19 1.54
CA ASP A 213 -5.28 28.24 2.18
C ASP A 213 -4.46 27.18 2.94
N LEU A 214 -4.79 26.96 4.21
CA LEU A 214 -4.09 25.99 5.06
C LEU A 214 -4.17 24.56 4.49
N GLY A 215 -5.21 24.25 3.71
CA GLY A 215 -5.37 22.98 3.02
C GLY A 215 -4.38 22.78 1.87
N GLU A 216 -3.84 23.85 1.28
CA GLU A 216 -2.81 23.81 0.24
C GLU A 216 -1.40 23.73 0.85
N SER A 217 -1.21 24.25 2.06
CA SER A 217 0.05 24.16 2.82
C SER A 217 0.45 22.72 3.16
N LEU A 218 -0.48 21.76 3.10
CA LEU A 218 -0.20 20.32 3.25
C LEU A 218 0.39 19.70 1.96
N LYS A 219 0.30 20.40 0.81
CA LYS A 219 0.65 19.87 -0.52
C LYS A 219 1.93 20.46 -1.11
N GLY A 220 2.53 21.49 -0.51
CA GLY A 220 3.76 22.12 -1.00
C GLY A 220 4.42 23.03 0.04
N ALA A 221 5.74 23.08 0.01
CA ALA A 221 6.59 23.87 0.91
C ALA A 221 7.04 25.19 0.26
N GLU A 222 6.08 26.05 -0.12
CA GLU A 222 6.39 27.39 -0.62
C GLU A 222 6.33 28.39 0.55
N GLY A 223 7.50 28.83 1.04
CA GLY A 223 7.62 29.86 2.09
C GLY A 223 8.77 29.64 3.06
N ALA A 224 9.04 30.63 3.91
CA ALA A 224 10.05 30.53 4.96
C ALA A 224 9.74 29.35 5.93
N PRO A 225 10.75 28.59 6.41
CA PRO A 225 10.53 27.34 7.17
C PRO A 225 9.63 27.48 8.40
N VAL A 226 9.69 28.63 9.08
CA VAL A 226 8.83 28.92 10.26
C VAL A 226 7.37 29.12 9.85
N ILE A 227 7.10 29.78 8.73
CA ILE A 227 5.73 29.96 8.21
C ILE A 227 5.14 28.60 7.86
N SER A 228 5.91 27.80 7.12
CA SER A 228 5.52 26.44 6.73
C SER A 228 5.24 25.55 7.94
N LEU A 229 6.07 25.63 8.99
CA LEU A 229 5.83 24.93 10.26
C LEU A 229 4.48 25.32 10.87
N VAL A 230 4.23 26.62 11.06
CA VAL A 230 3.01 27.09 11.74
C VAL A 230 1.76 26.76 10.92
N ASN A 231 1.79 26.94 9.61
CA ASN A 231 0.67 26.56 8.73
C ASN A 231 0.39 25.06 8.81
N LYS A 232 1.43 24.21 8.81
CA LYS A 232 1.31 22.76 8.96
C LYS A 232 0.72 22.37 10.31
N VAL A 233 1.16 23.00 11.40
CA VAL A 233 0.60 22.79 12.75
C VAL A 233 -0.89 23.09 12.78
N LEU A 234 -1.33 24.22 12.23
CA LEU A 234 -2.74 24.60 12.18
C LEU A 234 -3.56 23.65 11.28
N ALA A 235 -3.04 23.30 10.10
CA ALA A 235 -3.71 22.40 9.17
C ALA A 235 -3.88 20.98 9.75
N GLN A 236 -2.82 20.45 10.38
CA GLN A 236 -2.85 19.13 11.01
C GLN A 236 -3.80 19.12 12.22
N ALA A 237 -3.82 20.18 13.02
CA ALA A 237 -4.76 20.33 14.12
C ALA A 237 -6.22 20.27 13.66
N LEU A 238 -6.55 20.95 12.55
CA LEU A 238 -7.89 20.89 11.94
C LEU A 238 -8.20 19.51 11.37
N GLN A 239 -7.27 18.91 10.62
CA GLN A 239 -7.44 17.58 10.03
C GLN A 239 -7.67 16.50 11.09
N GLU A 240 -6.96 16.59 12.21
CA GLU A 240 -7.10 15.65 13.32
C GLU A 240 -8.25 15.97 14.26
N GLY A 241 -8.89 17.14 14.14
CA GLY A 241 -10.00 17.57 15.01
C GLY A 241 -9.57 17.75 16.47
N VAL A 242 -8.43 18.40 16.71
CA VAL A 242 -7.87 18.59 18.06
C VAL A 242 -8.49 19.82 18.74
N SER A 243 -8.58 19.80 20.07
CA SER A 243 -9.19 20.90 20.84
C SER A 243 -8.22 22.02 21.19
N ASP A 244 -6.95 21.69 21.42
CA ASP A 244 -5.93 22.65 21.84
C ASP A 244 -4.60 22.33 21.14
N ILE A 245 -3.91 23.40 20.71
CA ILE A 245 -2.53 23.35 20.23
C ILE A 245 -1.64 23.95 21.31
N HIS A 246 -0.72 23.15 21.84
CA HIS A 246 0.23 23.58 22.84
C HIS A 246 1.61 23.75 22.20
N VAL A 247 2.12 24.99 22.20
CA VAL A 247 3.48 25.33 21.78
C VAL A 247 4.31 25.58 23.04
N GLU A 248 5.23 24.67 23.35
CA GLU A 248 5.90 24.59 24.65
C GLU A 248 7.43 24.68 24.49
N PRO A 249 8.01 25.87 24.63
CA PRO A 249 9.45 26.03 24.67
C PRO A 249 10.02 25.38 25.94
N GLN A 250 10.80 24.31 25.79
CA GLN A 250 11.57 23.68 26.87
C GLN A 250 12.95 24.31 26.99
N GLU A 251 13.79 23.84 27.91
CA GLU A 251 15.16 24.34 28.08
C GLU A 251 15.98 24.15 26.80
N GLU A 252 16.01 22.90 26.28
CA GLU A 252 16.87 22.51 25.15
C GLU A 252 16.16 22.41 23.79
N TYR A 253 14.82 22.40 23.76
CA TYR A 253 14.06 22.18 22.53
C TYR A 253 12.70 22.88 22.55
N LEU A 254 12.04 22.95 21.40
CA LEU A 254 10.65 23.35 21.27
C LEU A 254 9.78 22.11 21.05
N ARG A 255 8.73 21.94 21.84
CA ARG A 255 7.77 20.84 21.69
C ARG A 255 6.40 21.40 21.31
N ILE A 256 5.74 20.72 20.38
CA ILE A 256 4.35 21.00 20.01
C ILE A 256 3.50 19.78 20.35
N ARG A 257 2.39 19.98 21.07
CA ARG A 257 1.45 18.92 21.45
C ARG A 257 0.03 19.28 21.05
N PHE A 258 -0.75 18.28 20.72
CA PHE A 258 -2.19 18.41 20.52
C PHE A 258 -2.95 17.80 21.67
N ARG A 259 -4.01 18.47 22.13
CA ARG A 259 -5.02 17.86 22.98
C ARG A 259 -6.12 17.28 22.10
N LYS A 260 -6.26 15.96 22.11
CA LYS A 260 -7.34 15.26 21.39
C LYS A 260 -8.05 14.34 22.37
N TYR A 261 -9.37 14.52 22.49
CA TYR A 261 -10.20 13.81 23.46
C TYR A 261 -9.67 13.92 24.91
N GLY A 262 -9.20 15.12 25.29
CA GLY A 262 -8.66 15.38 26.62
C GLY A 262 -7.23 14.89 26.87
N VAL A 263 -6.64 14.14 25.94
CA VAL A 263 -5.27 13.59 26.09
C VAL A 263 -4.28 14.42 25.28
N LEU A 264 -3.19 14.84 25.92
CA LEU A 264 -2.06 15.49 25.26
C LEU A 264 -1.19 14.46 24.54
N ARG A 265 -0.92 14.68 23.26
CA ARG A 265 -0.04 13.85 22.44
C ARG A 265 0.95 14.73 21.68
N PRO A 266 2.19 14.27 21.46
CA PRO A 266 3.12 14.99 20.60
C PRO A 266 2.54 15.11 19.18
N ALA A 267 2.63 16.31 18.60
CA ALA A 267 2.17 16.56 17.22
C ALA A 267 3.17 16.02 16.17
N PHE A 268 4.45 15.92 16.57
CA PHE A 268 5.55 15.41 15.76
C PHE A 268 6.40 14.44 16.58
N ASP A 269 6.98 13.43 15.94
CA ASP A 269 7.78 12.40 16.60
C ASP A 269 9.07 12.95 17.23
N LYS A 270 9.65 13.99 16.61
CA LYS A 270 10.86 14.65 17.10
C LYS A 270 10.56 16.08 17.58
N PRO A 271 11.21 16.55 18.65
CA PRO A 271 11.15 17.94 19.05
C PRO A 271 11.93 18.84 18.08
N PHE A 272 11.62 20.13 18.06
CA PHE A 272 12.30 21.12 17.21
C PHE A 272 13.46 21.81 17.93
N PRO A 273 14.47 22.34 17.22
CA PRO A 273 15.56 23.09 17.83
C PRO A 273 15.07 24.29 18.66
N LYS A 274 15.62 24.51 19.85
CA LYS A 274 15.21 25.63 20.73
C LYS A 274 15.22 27.00 20.03
N LYS A 275 16.21 27.22 19.14
CA LYS A 275 16.44 28.48 18.40
C LYS A 275 15.23 28.98 17.60
N ILE A 276 14.30 28.10 17.19
CA ILE A 276 13.13 28.51 16.40
C ILE A 276 11.99 29.09 17.25
N SER A 277 12.02 28.88 18.57
CA SER A 277 10.91 29.25 19.47
C SER A 277 10.48 30.72 19.36
N PRO A 278 11.40 31.71 19.32
CA PRO A 278 11.03 33.11 19.19
C PRO A 278 10.32 33.42 17.87
N ALA A 279 10.75 32.79 16.77
CA ALA A 279 10.17 33.00 15.45
C ALA A 279 8.78 32.35 15.35
N VAL A 280 8.59 31.15 15.90
CA VAL A 280 7.28 30.49 15.98
C VAL A 280 6.31 31.35 16.79
N ALA A 281 6.73 31.87 17.95
CA ALA A 281 5.91 32.75 18.77
C ALA A 281 5.56 34.06 18.05
N ALA A 282 6.52 34.68 17.36
CA ALA A 282 6.28 35.88 16.55
C ALA A 282 5.26 35.61 15.44
N ARG A 283 5.35 34.46 14.76
CA ARG A 283 4.41 34.09 13.71
C ARG A 283 2.98 33.95 14.24
N PHE A 284 2.78 33.26 15.36
CA PHE A 284 1.45 33.20 15.98
C PHE A 284 0.93 34.58 16.39
N LYS A 285 1.80 35.46 16.89
CA LYS A 285 1.42 36.84 17.23
C LYS A 285 0.98 37.64 16.00
N ILE A 286 1.73 37.58 14.91
CA ILE A 286 1.38 38.23 13.64
C ILE A 286 0.01 37.74 13.15
N MET A 287 -0.19 36.41 13.11
CA MET A 287 -1.45 35.81 12.66
C MET A 287 -2.66 36.16 13.54
N SER A 288 -2.41 36.71 14.74
CA SER A 288 -3.42 37.06 15.74
C SER A 288 -3.53 38.57 15.99
N ASP A 289 -2.86 39.40 15.19
CA ASP A 289 -2.75 40.87 15.37
C ASP A 289 -2.21 41.29 16.75
N LEU A 290 -1.23 40.55 17.30
CA LEU A 290 -0.62 40.80 18.61
C LEU A 290 0.72 41.52 18.52
N ASP A 291 1.10 42.22 19.60
CA ASP A 291 2.37 42.93 19.69
C ASP A 291 3.54 41.92 19.83
N ILE A 292 4.38 41.87 18.80
CA ILE A 292 5.56 40.99 18.71
C ILE A 292 6.60 41.36 19.77
N ALA A 293 6.80 42.65 20.04
CA ALA A 293 7.82 43.16 20.95
C ALA A 293 7.50 42.86 22.43
N GLU A 294 6.22 42.83 22.81
CA GLU A 294 5.81 42.59 24.19
C GLU A 294 5.87 41.09 24.57
N ARG A 295 6.78 40.72 25.49
CA ARG A 295 7.04 39.32 25.90
C ARG A 295 6.77 39.03 27.38
N ARG A 296 6.43 40.05 28.17
CA ARG A 296 6.31 39.97 29.64
C ARG A 296 4.86 39.84 30.10
N LEU A 297 3.91 40.39 29.34
CA LEU A 297 2.49 40.36 29.67
C LEU A 297 1.73 39.30 28.84
N PRO A 298 0.73 38.63 29.43
CA PRO A 298 -0.19 37.79 28.67
C PRO A 298 -0.91 38.59 27.58
N GLN A 299 -1.02 38.02 26.38
CA GLN A 299 -1.73 38.59 25.24
C GLN A 299 -2.77 37.59 24.72
N ASN A 300 -3.92 38.07 24.27
CA ASN A 300 -5.00 37.26 23.72
C ASN A 300 -5.42 37.83 22.37
N GLY A 301 -5.43 36.98 21.34
CA GLY A 301 -5.85 37.34 19.99
C GLY A 301 -6.75 36.27 19.40
N LYS A 302 -7.06 36.39 18.11
CA LYS A 302 -7.81 35.39 17.34
C LYS A 302 -7.18 35.23 15.98
N ILE A 303 -7.12 34.00 15.50
CA ILE A 303 -6.58 33.70 14.16
C ILE A 303 -7.75 33.32 13.26
N ARG A 304 -7.93 34.04 12.14
CA ARG A 304 -8.89 33.68 11.10
C ARG A 304 -8.17 33.20 9.86
N ARG A 305 -8.50 32.00 9.37
CA ARG A 305 -7.89 31.42 8.16
C ARG A 305 -8.91 30.66 7.31
N MET A 306 -8.54 30.41 6.06
CA MET A 306 -9.26 29.51 5.17
C MET A 306 -8.62 28.11 5.26
N TYR A 307 -9.47 27.09 5.36
CA TYR A 307 -9.09 25.69 5.29
C TYR A 307 -10.08 24.94 4.39
N GLN A 308 -9.60 24.42 3.27
CA GLN A 308 -10.41 23.68 2.29
C GLN A 308 -11.66 24.48 1.85
N GLY A 309 -11.48 25.77 1.56
CA GLY A 309 -12.58 26.65 1.13
C GLY A 309 -13.56 27.07 2.24
N ARG A 310 -13.27 26.77 3.52
CA ARG A 310 -14.09 27.20 4.67
C ARG A 310 -13.31 28.12 5.60
N LYS A 311 -13.99 29.14 6.15
CA LYS A 311 -13.42 29.98 7.21
C LYS A 311 -13.38 29.23 8.53
N VAL A 312 -12.21 29.25 9.18
CA VAL A 312 -11.95 28.66 10.49
C VAL A 312 -11.36 29.73 11.41
N ASP A 313 -11.78 29.68 12.66
CA ASP A 313 -11.32 30.58 13.73
C ASP A 313 -10.58 29.73 14.78
N PHE A 314 -9.39 30.17 15.18
CA PHE A 314 -8.66 29.66 16.34
C PHE A 314 -8.62 30.74 17.42
#